data_AF-A0A4Q5P4J3-F1
#
_entry.id   AF-A0A4Q5P4J3-F1
#
_cell.length_a   1.000
_cell.length_b   1.000
_cell.length_c   1.000
_cell.angle_alpha   90.00
_cell.angle_beta   90.00
_cell.angle_gamma   90.00
#
_symmetry.space_group_name_H-M   'P 1'
#
loop_
_entity.id
_entity.type
_entity.pdbx_description
1 polymer ?
#
loop_
_entity_poly.entity_id
_entity_poly.type
_entity_poly.pdbx_seq_one_letter_code
_entity_poly.pdbx_strand_id
1 'polypeptide(L)'
;MDQRKRPDHITLLGVPVEIGASQLGTLMGPDAMRTAGLKPLLEELGFAVEDHGNLHSAQRPPNDDAPPVHAKYYREIQGWVQTLSARAYEIARTGTLPIFIGGDHSLSMGSVNGVARYCQEQGRELFVLWLDAHADYNTPQTTVTGNMHGMSAAFLCGEPGLDGLLGHEPRASITPDRLDLFGIRSIDKLEKALVKERKVSLIDMRQIDEFGVSVLIRRVIDRVKAHNGVLHVSLDVDFLDPVTAPGVGTLVQGGASYREAHLIMELLHDSGLVCSVDVVELNPFLDERGRTARVMVELVGSLFGQQITDRPTPSNAITAAE
;
A
#
# COMPACT_ATOMS: atom_id res chain seq x y z
N MET A 1 -14.35 26.89 -8.17
CA MET A 1 -13.25 25.90 -8.09
C MET A 1 -13.40 25.25 -6.74
N ASP A 2 -14.00 24.06 -6.70
CA ASP A 2 -14.40 23.40 -5.46
C ASP A 2 -13.14 22.91 -4.73
N GLN A 3 -12.71 23.66 -3.71
CA GLN A 3 -11.69 23.23 -2.77
C GLN A 3 -12.32 22.11 -1.94
N ARG A 4 -12.29 20.88 -2.45
CA ARG A 4 -12.73 19.71 -1.70
C ARG A 4 -11.96 19.67 -0.39
N LYS A 5 -12.67 19.90 0.72
CA LYS A 5 -12.12 19.91 2.07
C LYS A 5 -11.51 18.52 2.33
N ARG A 6 -10.22 18.49 2.66
CA ARG A 6 -9.50 17.26 2.99
C ARG A 6 -10.21 16.57 4.17
N PRO A 7 -10.19 15.23 4.31
CA PRO A 7 -10.71 14.60 5.51
C PRO A 7 -9.91 15.11 6.70
N ASP A 8 -10.58 15.81 7.62
CA ASP A 8 -9.98 16.29 8.88
C ASP A 8 -9.82 15.13 9.91
N HIS A 9 -10.26 13.91 9.55
CA HIS A 9 -10.31 12.71 10.41
C HIS A 9 -9.57 11.52 9.77
N ILE A 10 -8.77 10.84 10.58
CA ILE A 10 -8.01 9.64 10.21
C ILE A 10 -8.43 8.48 11.12
N THR A 11 -8.60 7.30 10.54
CA THR A 11 -8.77 6.06 11.29
C THR A 11 -7.53 5.18 11.11
N LEU A 12 -6.87 4.83 12.22
CA LEU A 12 -5.79 3.84 12.23
C LEU A 12 -6.36 2.46 12.51
N LEU A 13 -5.95 1.46 11.74
CA LEU A 13 -6.25 0.05 12.00
C LEU A 13 -4.98 -0.78 11.84
N GLY A 14 -4.54 -1.42 12.92
CA GLY A 14 -3.43 -2.37 12.85
C GLY A 14 -3.88 -3.72 12.33
N VAL A 15 -3.10 -4.35 11.44
CA VAL A 15 -3.39 -5.65 10.85
C VAL A 15 -2.16 -6.55 11.02
N PRO A 16 -2.01 -7.24 12.16
CA PRO A 16 -0.81 -7.99 12.51
C PRO A 16 -0.76 -9.39 11.82
N VAL A 17 -0.98 -9.44 10.51
CA VAL A 17 -0.80 -10.65 9.70
C VAL A 17 0.69 -10.80 9.36
N GLU A 18 1.27 -12.00 9.50
CA GLU A 18 2.69 -12.25 9.14
C GLU A 18 2.91 -13.55 8.35
N ILE A 19 1.85 -14.33 8.19
CA ILE A 19 1.88 -15.68 7.63
C ILE A 19 1.87 -15.68 6.10
N GLY A 20 1.65 -14.52 5.47
CA GLY A 20 1.75 -14.34 4.03
C GLY A 20 3.18 -14.40 3.53
N ALA A 21 4.17 -14.07 4.38
CA ALA A 21 5.59 -14.15 4.12
C ALA A 21 6.25 -15.34 4.84
N SER A 22 7.52 -15.64 4.51
CA SER A 22 8.29 -16.69 5.22
C SER A 22 9.04 -16.16 6.45
N GLN A 23 9.35 -14.85 6.49
CA GLN A 23 10.08 -14.22 7.58
C GLN A 23 9.09 -13.67 8.60
N LEU A 24 9.06 -14.26 9.80
CA LEU A 24 8.22 -13.79 10.90
C LEU A 24 8.70 -12.45 11.46
N GLY A 25 7.79 -11.72 12.11
CA GLY A 25 8.05 -10.50 12.87
C GLY A 25 7.22 -9.30 12.43
N THR A 26 6.61 -9.34 11.25
CA THR A 26 5.75 -8.25 10.76
C THR A 26 4.48 -8.09 11.57
N LEU A 27 4.07 -9.11 12.36
CA LEU A 27 2.99 -9.00 13.35
C LEU A 27 3.21 -7.83 14.33
N MET A 28 4.47 -7.46 14.59
CA MET A 28 4.84 -6.38 15.53
C MET A 28 4.84 -4.99 14.88
N GLY A 29 4.75 -4.93 13.54
CA GLY A 29 4.75 -3.69 12.76
C GLY A 29 3.75 -2.64 13.26
N PRO A 30 2.46 -3.00 13.50
CA PRO A 30 1.46 -2.05 13.99
C PRO A 30 1.86 -1.39 15.30
N ASP A 31 2.32 -2.18 16.28
CA ASP A 31 2.68 -1.67 17.60
C ASP A 31 4.01 -0.89 17.57
N ALA A 32 4.93 -1.25 16.68
CA ALA A 32 6.16 -0.49 16.47
C ALA A 32 5.88 0.89 15.86
N MET A 33 4.98 1.01 14.89
CA MET A 33 4.55 2.30 14.34
C MET A 33 3.85 3.17 15.38
N ARG A 34 2.98 2.58 16.21
CA ARG A 34 2.39 3.29 17.36
C ARG A 34 3.46 3.78 18.34
N THR A 35 4.40 2.91 18.69
CA THR A 35 5.52 3.23 19.60
C THR A 35 6.44 4.31 19.02
N ALA A 36 6.62 4.34 17.70
CA ALA A 36 7.39 5.36 16.99
C ALA A 36 6.69 6.73 16.91
N GLY A 37 5.43 6.84 17.36
CA GLY A 37 4.73 8.11 17.50
C GLY A 37 3.80 8.48 16.35
N LEU A 38 3.34 7.51 15.56
CA LEU A 38 2.47 7.78 14.40
C LEU A 38 1.22 8.62 14.76
N LYS A 39 0.47 8.20 15.78
CA LYS A 39 -0.75 8.90 16.19
C LYS A 39 -0.45 10.33 16.69
N PRO A 40 0.45 10.54 17.67
CA PRO A 40 0.83 11.88 18.09
C PRO A 40 1.26 12.79 16.94
N LEU A 41 2.06 12.28 15.99
CA LEU A 41 2.48 13.06 14.83
C LEU A 41 1.29 13.53 13.97
N LEU A 42 0.34 12.64 13.69
CA LEU A 42 -0.85 13.00 12.92
C LEU A 42 -1.76 13.99 13.68
N GLU A 43 -1.87 13.86 15.00
CA GLU A 43 -2.61 14.82 15.85
C GLU A 43 -1.93 16.20 15.87
N GLU A 44 -0.60 16.26 15.91
CA GLU A 44 0.19 17.50 15.82
C GLU A 44 0.01 18.21 14.47
N LEU A 45 -0.21 17.45 13.39
CA LEU A 45 -0.55 17.97 12.06
C LEU A 45 -2.02 18.43 11.94
N GLY A 46 -2.81 18.32 13.01
CA GLY A 46 -4.18 18.84 13.10
C GLY A 46 -5.27 17.86 12.72
N PHE A 47 -4.97 16.57 12.55
CA PHE A 47 -5.98 15.55 12.28
C PHE A 47 -6.64 15.04 13.58
N ALA A 48 -7.94 14.76 13.53
CA ALA A 48 -8.61 13.96 14.54
C ALA A 48 -8.32 12.47 14.27
N VAL A 49 -7.56 11.80 15.15
CA VAL A 49 -7.09 10.43 14.93
C VAL A 49 -7.80 9.43 15.85
N GLU A 50 -8.59 8.54 15.24
CA GLU A 50 -9.21 7.40 15.91
C GLU A 50 -8.37 6.14 15.68
N ASP A 51 -7.87 5.52 16.74
CA ASP A 51 -7.13 4.26 16.64
C ASP A 51 -8.05 3.10 17.03
N HIS A 52 -8.38 2.26 16.05
CA HIS A 52 -9.26 1.09 16.23
C HIS A 52 -8.52 -0.13 16.80
N GLY A 53 -7.25 0.01 17.18
CA GLY A 53 -6.44 -1.07 17.71
C GLY A 53 -6.01 -2.06 16.62
N ASN A 54 -5.78 -3.31 17.02
CA ASN A 54 -5.40 -4.37 16.10
C ASN A 54 -6.62 -5.20 15.70
N LEU A 55 -6.72 -5.47 14.40
CA LEU A 55 -7.69 -6.40 13.86
C LEU A 55 -7.37 -7.82 14.29
N HIS A 56 -8.41 -8.60 14.56
CA HIS A 56 -8.31 -10.04 14.76
C HIS A 56 -9.03 -10.76 13.63
N SER A 57 -8.36 -11.71 12.97
CA SER A 57 -9.01 -12.56 11.98
C SER A 57 -10.13 -13.39 12.60
N ALA A 58 -11.26 -13.50 11.89
CA ALA A 58 -12.28 -14.48 12.28
C ALA A 58 -11.74 -15.90 12.11
N GLN A 59 -11.86 -16.74 13.15
CA GLN A 59 -11.69 -18.19 12.99
C GLN A 59 -12.83 -18.70 12.10
N ARG A 60 -12.48 -19.51 11.09
CA ARG A 60 -13.47 -20.04 10.16
C ARG A 60 -13.70 -21.53 10.36
N PRO A 61 -14.94 -22.00 10.18
CA PRO A 61 -15.19 -23.42 10.10
C PRO A 61 -14.40 -24.01 8.92
N PRO A 62 -14.01 -25.28 9.01
CA PRO A 62 -13.43 -25.99 7.87
C PRO A 62 -14.35 -25.84 6.67
N ASN A 63 -13.79 -25.48 5.52
CA ASN A 63 -14.49 -25.46 4.24
C ASN A 63 -14.01 -26.66 3.42
N ASP A 64 -14.93 -27.30 2.71
CA ASP A 64 -14.70 -28.58 2.04
C ASP A 64 -13.97 -28.44 0.69
N ASP A 65 -13.80 -27.22 0.17
CA ASP A 65 -12.99 -27.01 -1.05
C ASP A 65 -11.48 -27.17 -0.79
N ALA A 66 -10.73 -27.61 -1.78
CA ALA A 66 -9.29 -27.68 -1.67
C ALA A 66 -8.68 -26.27 -1.89
N PRO A 67 -7.77 -25.79 -1.02
CA PRO A 67 -7.07 -24.53 -1.29
C PRO A 67 -6.21 -24.65 -2.56
N PRO A 68 -5.90 -23.54 -3.24
CA PRO A 68 -4.98 -23.54 -4.37
C PRO A 68 -3.61 -24.13 -3.97
N VAL A 69 -3.05 -24.99 -4.83
CA VAL A 69 -1.85 -25.81 -4.52
C VAL A 69 -0.64 -24.95 -4.12
N HIS A 70 -0.48 -23.78 -4.73
CA HIS A 70 0.65 -22.88 -4.49
C HIS A 70 0.20 -21.58 -3.79
N ALA A 71 -0.67 -21.69 -2.79
CA ALA A 71 -1.06 -20.60 -1.90
C ALA A 71 -0.93 -21.07 -0.44
N LYS A 72 0.23 -20.82 0.17
CA LYS A 72 0.50 -21.23 1.56
C LYS A 72 -0.41 -20.48 2.53
N TYR A 73 -0.83 -21.17 3.58
CA TYR A 73 -1.70 -20.61 4.63
C TYR A 73 -2.99 -19.97 4.09
N TYR A 74 -3.49 -20.46 2.94
CA TYR A 74 -4.62 -19.87 2.23
C TYR A 74 -5.85 -19.67 3.11
N ARG A 75 -6.16 -20.59 4.03
CA ARG A 75 -7.37 -20.51 4.88
C ARG A 75 -7.27 -19.45 5.96
N GLU A 76 -6.10 -19.35 6.56
CA GLU A 76 -5.80 -18.35 7.58
C GLU A 76 -5.78 -16.96 6.94
N ILE A 77 -5.12 -16.81 5.78
CA ILE A 77 -5.09 -15.56 5.01
C ILE A 77 -6.50 -15.20 4.48
N GLN A 78 -7.28 -16.18 4.05
CA GLN A 78 -8.70 -16.01 3.70
C GLN A 78 -9.51 -15.42 4.86
N GLY A 79 -9.25 -15.86 6.10
CA GLY A 79 -9.86 -15.28 7.30
C GLY A 79 -9.50 -13.80 7.49
N TRP A 80 -8.20 -13.47 7.37
CA TRP A 80 -7.71 -12.08 7.44
C TRP A 80 -8.31 -11.19 6.36
N VAL A 81 -8.21 -11.59 5.09
CA VAL A 81 -8.63 -10.79 3.93
C VAL A 81 -10.13 -10.48 3.98
N GLN A 82 -10.97 -11.43 4.39
CA GLN A 82 -12.41 -11.19 4.50
C GLN A 82 -12.77 -10.28 5.66
N THR A 83 -12.19 -10.52 6.84
CA THR A 83 -12.42 -9.64 7.99
C THR A 83 -11.92 -8.23 7.69
N LEU A 84 -10.75 -8.09 7.07
CA LEU A 84 -10.19 -6.79 6.71
C LEU A 84 -10.98 -6.10 5.60
N SER A 85 -11.43 -6.81 4.56
CA SER A 85 -12.27 -6.22 3.50
C SER A 85 -13.56 -5.61 4.06
N ALA A 86 -14.25 -6.34 4.93
CA ALA A 86 -15.46 -5.84 5.59
C ALA A 86 -15.16 -4.58 6.44
N ARG A 87 -14.09 -4.61 7.25
CA ARG A 87 -13.72 -3.48 8.11
C ARG A 87 -13.21 -2.27 7.33
N ALA A 88 -12.44 -2.47 6.28
CA ALA A 88 -11.96 -1.42 5.41
C ALA A 88 -13.12 -0.71 4.69
N TYR A 89 -14.09 -1.48 4.19
CA TYR A 89 -15.33 -0.93 3.63
C TYR A 89 -16.11 -0.10 4.67
N GLU A 90 -16.29 -0.63 5.88
CA GLU A 90 -16.99 0.08 6.95
C GLU A 90 -16.32 1.40 7.33
N ILE A 91 -14.98 1.41 7.46
CA ILE A 91 -14.20 2.62 7.77
C ILE A 91 -14.30 3.63 6.62
N ALA A 92 -14.10 3.19 5.37
CA ALA A 92 -14.21 4.09 4.22
C ALA A 92 -15.59 4.77 4.14
N ARG A 93 -16.65 4.05 4.49
CA ARG A 93 -18.03 4.56 4.51
C ARG A 93 -18.27 5.63 5.59
N THR A 94 -17.45 5.73 6.64
CA THR A 94 -17.58 6.80 7.64
C THR A 94 -17.09 8.16 7.14
N GLY A 95 -16.41 8.20 5.99
CA GLY A 95 -15.81 9.42 5.44
C GLY A 95 -14.48 9.81 6.09
N THR A 96 -13.93 8.96 6.96
CA THR A 96 -12.57 9.08 7.49
C THR A 96 -11.55 8.60 6.46
N LEU A 97 -10.29 9.03 6.60
CA LEU A 97 -9.19 8.47 5.82
C LEU A 97 -8.59 7.27 6.56
N PRO A 98 -8.75 6.02 6.06
CA PRO A 98 -8.15 4.86 6.68
C PRO A 98 -6.64 4.78 6.41
N ILE A 99 -5.88 4.54 7.47
CA ILE A 99 -4.49 4.09 7.40
C ILE A 99 -4.42 2.70 8.02
N PHE A 100 -4.12 1.71 7.19
CA PHE A 100 -3.91 0.34 7.61
C PHE A 100 -2.42 0.16 7.89
N ILE A 101 -2.11 -0.22 9.13
CA ILE A 101 -0.74 -0.44 9.56
C ILE A 101 -0.55 -1.94 9.62
N GLY A 102 0.28 -2.45 8.73
CA GLY A 102 0.40 -3.86 8.45
C GLY A 102 1.42 -4.59 9.29
N GLY A 103 1.24 -5.90 9.28
CA GLY A 103 2.33 -6.82 9.04
C GLY A 103 2.54 -7.03 7.53
N ASP A 104 2.52 -8.26 7.04
CA ASP A 104 2.89 -8.59 5.66
C ASP A 104 1.93 -8.02 4.58
N HIS A 105 2.42 -7.95 3.34
CA HIS A 105 1.72 -7.30 2.23
C HIS A 105 0.45 -8.04 1.75
N SER A 106 0.14 -9.23 2.27
CA SER A 106 -1.12 -9.94 1.95
C SER A 106 -2.35 -9.18 2.46
N LEU A 107 -2.19 -8.29 3.43
CA LEU A 107 -3.28 -7.45 3.94
C LEU A 107 -3.92 -6.59 2.86
N SER A 108 -3.14 -6.17 1.85
CA SER A 108 -3.62 -5.27 0.80
C SER A 108 -4.75 -5.88 -0.03
N MET A 109 -4.81 -7.22 -0.09
CA MET A 109 -5.95 -7.95 -0.68
C MET A 109 -7.28 -7.62 0.01
N GLY A 110 -7.25 -7.35 1.32
CA GLY A 110 -8.43 -6.96 2.11
C GLY A 110 -8.65 -5.45 2.14
N SER A 111 -7.64 -4.66 2.50
CA SER A 111 -7.78 -3.21 2.68
C SER A 111 -8.20 -2.52 1.38
N VAL A 112 -7.48 -2.77 0.28
CA VAL A 112 -7.77 -2.16 -1.03
C VAL A 112 -9.12 -2.63 -1.55
N ASN A 113 -9.48 -3.91 -1.37
CA ASN A 113 -10.78 -4.41 -1.78
C ASN A 113 -11.93 -3.69 -1.06
N GLY A 114 -11.83 -3.51 0.27
CA GLY A 114 -12.82 -2.78 1.06
C GLY A 114 -12.97 -1.32 0.64
N VAL A 115 -11.84 -0.64 0.42
CA VAL A 115 -11.83 0.75 -0.08
C VAL A 115 -12.39 0.84 -1.50
N ALA A 116 -12.00 -0.07 -2.39
CA ALA A 116 -12.47 -0.11 -3.78
C ALA A 116 -13.99 -0.30 -3.86
N ARG A 117 -14.57 -1.17 -3.01
CA ARG A 117 -16.03 -1.34 -2.89
C ARG A 117 -16.71 0.00 -2.61
N TYR A 118 -16.23 0.73 -1.60
CA TYR A 118 -16.80 2.04 -1.27
C TYR A 118 -16.61 3.05 -2.41
N CYS A 119 -15.42 3.13 -3.03
CA CYS A 119 -15.18 4.04 -4.14
C CYS A 119 -16.10 3.76 -5.34
N GLN A 120 -16.33 2.49 -5.68
CA GLN A 120 -17.26 2.10 -6.74
C GLN A 120 -18.70 2.54 -6.43
N GLU A 121 -19.17 2.39 -5.19
CA GLU A 121 -20.48 2.90 -4.76
C GLU A 121 -20.61 4.43 -4.89
N GLN A 122 -19.50 5.14 -4.68
CA GLN A 122 -19.45 6.60 -4.87
C GLN A 122 -19.22 7.00 -6.35
N GLY A 123 -19.16 6.05 -7.28
CA GLY A 123 -18.88 6.31 -8.70
C GLY A 123 -17.47 6.88 -8.95
N ARG A 124 -16.50 6.57 -8.07
CA ARG A 124 -15.10 7.02 -8.18
C ARG A 124 -14.19 5.85 -8.53
N GLU A 125 -13.25 6.11 -9.43
CA GLU A 125 -12.21 5.13 -9.78
C GLU A 125 -11.10 5.15 -8.73
N LEU A 126 -10.81 3.98 -8.13
CA LEU A 126 -9.65 3.80 -7.26
C LEU A 126 -8.43 3.45 -8.10
N PHE A 127 -7.38 4.26 -7.97
CA PHE A 127 -6.03 3.97 -8.43
C PHE A 127 -5.18 3.52 -7.26
N VAL A 128 -4.19 2.68 -7.52
CA VAL A 128 -3.24 2.17 -6.52
C VAL A 128 -1.83 2.52 -6.95
N LEU A 129 -1.12 3.26 -6.10
CA LEU A 129 0.33 3.42 -6.20
C LEU A 129 0.98 2.43 -5.24
N TRP A 130 1.70 1.47 -5.81
CA TRP A 130 2.37 0.38 -5.11
C TRP A 130 3.86 0.68 -5.01
N LEU A 131 4.28 1.22 -3.86
CA LEU A 131 5.66 1.59 -3.58
C LEU A 131 6.35 0.40 -2.93
N ASP A 132 7.22 -0.28 -3.67
CA ASP A 132 7.73 -1.61 -3.29
C ASP A 132 9.01 -1.96 -4.08
N ALA A 133 9.86 -2.84 -3.53
CA ALA A 133 10.93 -3.48 -4.30
C ALA A 133 10.41 -4.57 -5.26
N HIS A 134 9.31 -5.19 -4.91
CA HIS A 134 8.64 -6.32 -5.54
C HIS A 134 7.36 -5.91 -6.25
N ALA A 135 6.97 -6.67 -7.27
CA ALA A 135 5.75 -6.37 -8.02
C ALA A 135 4.48 -6.90 -7.33
N ASP A 136 4.63 -7.89 -6.45
CA ASP A 136 3.56 -8.65 -5.79
C ASP A 136 2.43 -9.08 -6.74
N TYR A 137 2.81 -9.38 -7.98
CA TYR A 137 1.93 -9.67 -9.09
C TYR A 137 2.01 -11.16 -9.48
N ASN A 138 2.50 -12.01 -8.58
CA ASN A 138 2.41 -13.45 -8.79
C ASN A 138 0.97 -13.96 -8.63
N THR A 139 0.65 -15.04 -9.33
CA THR A 139 -0.52 -15.87 -9.06
C THR A 139 -0.06 -17.22 -8.50
N PRO A 140 -0.99 -18.09 -8.01
CA PRO A 140 -0.64 -19.47 -7.69
C PRO A 140 0.00 -20.25 -8.85
N GLN A 141 -0.11 -19.79 -10.10
CA GLN A 141 0.51 -20.44 -11.26
C GLN A 141 1.90 -19.90 -11.57
N THR A 142 2.24 -18.68 -11.15
CA THR A 142 3.55 -18.05 -11.48
C THR A 142 4.51 -18.02 -10.31
N THR A 143 4.00 -18.08 -9.07
CA THR A 143 4.80 -18.03 -7.85
C THR A 143 5.82 -19.15 -7.78
N VAL A 144 7.03 -18.84 -7.30
CA VAL A 144 8.07 -19.84 -7.00
C VAL A 144 8.05 -20.28 -5.53
N THR A 145 7.45 -19.49 -4.64
CA THR A 145 7.45 -19.72 -3.19
C THR A 145 6.12 -20.21 -2.66
N GLY A 146 5.00 -19.83 -3.29
CA GLY A 146 3.66 -19.99 -2.74
C GLY A 146 3.31 -19.03 -1.61
N ASN A 147 4.20 -18.08 -1.28
CA ASN A 147 3.95 -17.06 -0.25
C ASN A 147 2.95 -16.03 -0.80
N MET A 148 1.84 -15.81 -0.10
CA MET A 148 0.72 -15.03 -0.62
C MET A 148 0.90 -13.52 -0.56
N HIS A 149 1.83 -12.99 0.25
CA HIS A 149 2.13 -11.55 0.24
C HIS A 149 2.56 -11.08 -1.16
N GLY A 150 3.39 -11.88 -1.86
CA GLY A 150 3.79 -11.65 -3.24
C GLY A 150 2.72 -11.85 -4.33
N MET A 151 1.44 -12.00 -3.95
CA MET A 151 0.31 -12.18 -4.88
C MET A 151 -0.72 -11.05 -4.80
N SER A 152 -0.52 -10.08 -3.90
CA SER A 152 -1.51 -9.07 -3.56
C SER A 152 -1.92 -8.22 -4.75
N ALA A 153 -0.98 -7.63 -5.47
CA ALA A 153 -1.27 -6.76 -6.60
C ALA A 153 -2.00 -7.50 -7.74
N ALA A 154 -1.64 -8.77 -8.01
CA ALA A 154 -2.36 -9.62 -8.97
C ALA A 154 -3.82 -9.88 -8.54
N PHE A 155 -4.03 -10.15 -7.24
CA PHE A 155 -5.38 -10.32 -6.70
C PHE A 155 -6.24 -9.06 -6.88
N LEU A 156 -5.67 -7.88 -6.61
CA LEU A 156 -6.34 -6.59 -6.79
C LEU A 156 -6.76 -6.35 -8.24
N CYS A 157 -5.93 -6.76 -9.20
CA CYS A 157 -6.21 -6.64 -10.63
C CYS A 157 -7.14 -7.72 -11.19
N GLY A 158 -7.68 -8.59 -10.34
CA GLY A 158 -8.65 -9.59 -10.78
C GLY A 158 -8.03 -10.84 -11.43
N GLU A 159 -6.72 -11.08 -11.27
CA GLU A 159 -6.12 -12.31 -11.79
C GLU A 159 -6.80 -13.56 -11.17
N PRO A 160 -6.91 -14.65 -11.94
CA PRO A 160 -7.55 -15.87 -11.49
C PRO A 160 -6.67 -16.64 -10.50
N GLY A 161 -7.28 -17.59 -9.78
CA GLY A 161 -6.57 -18.57 -8.94
C GLY A 161 -6.71 -18.31 -7.44
N LEU A 162 -7.14 -17.10 -7.05
CA LEU A 162 -7.50 -16.73 -5.67
C LEU A 162 -8.96 -16.29 -5.55
N ASP A 163 -9.82 -16.75 -6.46
CA ASP A 163 -11.22 -16.27 -6.59
C ASP A 163 -12.06 -16.53 -5.35
N GLY A 164 -11.75 -17.59 -4.60
CA GLY A 164 -12.42 -17.92 -3.34
C GLY A 164 -11.95 -17.12 -2.13
N LEU A 165 -10.92 -16.27 -2.26
CA LEU A 165 -10.28 -15.63 -1.10
C LEU A 165 -11.21 -14.71 -0.32
N LEU A 166 -12.17 -14.07 -1.00
CA LEU A 166 -13.18 -13.23 -0.36
C LEU A 166 -14.43 -13.98 0.11
N GLY A 167 -14.58 -15.27 -0.22
CA GLY A 167 -15.75 -16.04 0.18
C GLY A 167 -17.05 -15.39 -0.29
N HIS A 168 -17.84 -14.87 0.66
CA HIS A 168 -19.09 -14.15 0.39
C HIS A 168 -18.93 -12.63 0.34
N GLU A 169 -17.77 -12.08 0.73
CA GLU A 169 -17.50 -10.66 0.62
C GLU A 169 -17.42 -10.23 -0.86
N PRO A 170 -18.04 -9.11 -1.25
CA PRO A 170 -17.97 -8.61 -2.62
C PRO A 170 -16.53 -8.35 -3.09
N ARG A 171 -16.17 -8.85 -4.27
CA ARG A 171 -14.90 -8.51 -4.94
C ARG A 171 -15.03 -7.23 -5.75
N ALA A 172 -14.35 -6.17 -5.32
CA ALA A 172 -14.10 -4.97 -6.11
C ALA A 172 -12.64 -4.98 -6.60
N SER A 173 -12.44 -5.39 -7.85
CA SER A 173 -11.12 -5.36 -8.49
C SER A 173 -10.87 -3.99 -9.13
N ILE A 174 -9.60 -3.60 -9.21
CA ILE A 174 -9.14 -2.52 -10.08
C ILE A 174 -8.71 -3.11 -11.43
N THR A 175 -8.67 -2.28 -12.47
CA THR A 175 -8.11 -2.70 -13.76
C THR A 175 -6.60 -2.49 -13.76
N PRO A 176 -5.81 -3.26 -14.54
CA PRO A 176 -4.35 -3.13 -14.61
C PRO A 176 -3.83 -1.72 -14.90
N ASP A 177 -4.58 -0.89 -15.64
CA ASP A 177 -4.23 0.51 -15.95
C ASP A 177 -4.41 1.47 -14.76
N ARG A 178 -5.03 0.99 -13.67
CA ARG A 178 -5.19 1.72 -12.41
C ARG A 178 -4.20 1.27 -11.33
N LEU A 179 -3.23 0.41 -11.67
CA LEU A 179 -2.13 0.00 -10.79
C LEU A 179 -0.80 0.53 -11.33
N ASP A 180 -0.05 1.22 -10.47
CA ASP A 180 1.33 1.64 -10.73
C ASP A 180 2.28 0.97 -9.75
N LEU A 181 3.09 0.06 -10.25
CA LEU A 181 4.21 -0.53 -9.54
C LEU A 181 5.40 0.44 -9.60
N PHE A 182 5.95 0.82 -8.45
CA PHE A 182 6.94 1.91 -8.37
C PHE A 182 8.08 1.57 -7.40
N GLY A 183 9.32 1.64 -7.89
CA GLY A 183 10.51 1.22 -7.12
C GLY A 183 10.98 -0.21 -7.40
N ILE A 184 10.37 -0.86 -8.41
CA ILE A 184 10.56 -2.28 -8.67
C ILE A 184 12.00 -2.58 -9.05
N ARG A 185 12.57 -3.58 -8.38
CA ARG A 185 13.94 -4.06 -8.60
C ARG A 185 14.14 -5.54 -8.33
N SER A 186 13.11 -6.23 -7.87
CA SER A 186 13.06 -7.68 -7.69
C SER A 186 11.76 -8.20 -8.27
N ILE A 187 11.83 -8.96 -9.36
CA ILE A 187 10.63 -9.47 -10.03
C ILE A 187 10.92 -10.83 -10.64
N ASP A 188 10.02 -11.79 -10.41
CA ASP A 188 10.17 -13.14 -10.93
C ASP A 188 9.99 -13.16 -12.45
N LYS A 189 10.57 -14.16 -13.12
CA LYS A 189 10.53 -14.25 -14.59
C LYS A 189 9.10 -14.36 -15.13
N LEU A 190 8.26 -15.21 -14.52
CA LEU A 190 6.88 -15.41 -14.94
C LEU A 190 5.99 -14.22 -14.54
N GLU A 191 6.22 -13.67 -13.35
CA GLU A 191 5.57 -12.44 -12.88
C GLU A 191 5.84 -11.27 -13.84
N LYS A 192 7.10 -11.03 -14.23
CA LYS A 192 7.48 -9.99 -15.20
C LYS A 192 6.78 -10.18 -16.55
N ALA A 193 6.64 -11.42 -17.00
CA ALA A 193 5.92 -11.71 -18.24
C ALA A 193 4.43 -11.36 -18.11
N LEU A 194 3.81 -11.71 -16.98
CA LEU A 194 2.40 -11.43 -16.70
C LEU A 194 2.13 -9.93 -16.58
N VAL A 195 2.93 -9.19 -15.79
CA VAL A 195 2.86 -7.72 -15.67
C VAL A 195 2.91 -7.06 -17.06
N LYS A 196 3.82 -7.51 -17.92
CA LYS A 196 3.94 -7.01 -19.30
C LYS A 196 2.73 -7.37 -20.16
N GLU A 197 2.23 -8.59 -20.06
CA GLU A 197 1.05 -9.06 -20.80
C GLU A 197 -0.20 -8.25 -20.45
N ARG A 198 -0.37 -7.96 -19.15
CA ARG A 198 -1.48 -7.17 -18.61
C ARG A 198 -1.32 -5.66 -18.79
N LYS A 199 -0.14 -5.22 -19.23
CA LYS A 199 0.22 -3.79 -19.41
C LYS A 199 0.09 -2.99 -18.11
N VAL A 200 0.41 -3.63 -16.98
CA VAL A 200 0.53 -2.94 -15.69
C VAL A 200 1.67 -1.93 -15.79
N SER A 201 1.45 -0.73 -15.27
CA SER A 201 2.48 0.31 -15.22
C SER A 201 3.58 -0.12 -14.24
N LEU A 202 4.83 -0.17 -14.72
CA LEU A 202 5.98 -0.55 -13.92
C LEU A 202 7.09 0.49 -14.06
N ILE A 203 7.38 1.15 -12.95
CA ILE A 203 8.48 2.07 -12.75
C ILE A 203 9.55 1.36 -11.92
N ASP A 204 10.61 0.94 -12.58
CA ASP A 204 11.77 0.32 -11.94
C ASP A 204 12.78 1.37 -11.46
N MET A 205 13.75 0.95 -10.66
CA MET A 205 14.80 1.84 -10.16
C MET A 205 15.60 2.50 -11.28
N ARG A 206 15.76 1.84 -12.43
CA ARG A 206 16.42 2.45 -13.60
C ARG A 206 15.67 3.69 -14.10
N GLN A 207 14.33 3.62 -14.20
CA GLN A 207 13.55 4.80 -14.59
C GLN A 207 13.65 5.90 -13.54
N ILE A 208 13.71 5.55 -12.25
CA ILE A 208 13.92 6.53 -11.18
C ILE A 208 15.30 7.20 -11.34
N ASP A 209 16.36 6.44 -11.61
CA ASP A 209 17.70 6.97 -11.86
C ASP A 209 17.75 7.89 -13.10
N GLU A 210 17.05 7.53 -14.17
CA GLU A 210 17.06 8.26 -15.45
C GLU A 210 16.21 9.54 -15.41
N PHE A 211 15.07 9.54 -14.70
CA PHE A 211 14.07 10.63 -14.79
C PHE A 211 13.81 11.35 -13.46
N GLY A 212 14.18 10.74 -12.34
CA GLY A 212 13.87 11.21 -10.99
C GLY A 212 12.41 10.99 -10.58
N VAL A 213 12.19 10.75 -9.28
CA VAL A 213 10.86 10.43 -8.73
C VAL A 213 9.81 11.51 -9.01
N SER A 214 10.20 12.79 -9.03
CA SER A 214 9.25 13.90 -9.15
C SER A 214 8.56 13.97 -10.52
N VAL A 215 9.24 13.54 -11.59
CA VAL A 215 8.64 13.49 -12.93
C VAL A 215 7.66 12.32 -13.02
N LEU A 216 8.07 11.18 -12.47
CA LEU A 216 7.32 9.93 -12.55
C LEU A 216 6.05 9.98 -11.70
N ILE A 217 6.13 10.49 -10.46
CA ILE A 217 4.95 10.65 -9.59
C ILE A 217 3.95 11.67 -10.14
N ARG A 218 4.42 12.76 -10.76
CA ARG A 218 3.49 13.72 -11.40
C ARG A 218 2.67 13.06 -12.52
N ARG A 219 3.28 12.16 -13.31
CA ARG A 219 2.54 11.38 -14.33
C ARG A 219 1.45 10.51 -13.70
N VAL A 220 1.74 9.87 -12.56
CA VAL A 220 0.75 9.10 -11.80
C VAL A 220 -0.39 10.01 -11.35
N ILE A 221 -0.08 11.12 -10.67
CA ILE A 221 -1.04 12.11 -10.19
C ILE A 221 -1.92 12.64 -11.33
N ASP A 222 -1.33 12.99 -12.47
CA ASP A 222 -2.04 13.54 -13.63
C ASP A 222 -3.01 12.52 -14.23
N ARG A 223 -2.62 11.23 -14.32
CA ARG A 223 -3.53 10.16 -14.76
C ARG A 223 -4.71 10.00 -13.81
N VAL A 224 -4.48 9.98 -12.49
CA VAL A 224 -5.57 9.88 -11.50
C VAL A 224 -6.52 11.08 -11.62
N LYS A 225 -5.99 12.31 -11.78
CA LYS A 225 -6.79 13.52 -11.98
C LYS A 225 -7.61 13.48 -13.26
N ALA A 226 -7.03 13.03 -14.37
CA ALA A 226 -7.71 12.93 -15.66
C ALA A 226 -8.94 12.01 -15.61
N HIS A 227 -8.94 11.04 -14.70
CA HIS A 227 -10.04 10.11 -14.46
C HIS A 227 -10.98 10.53 -13.33
N ASN A 228 -10.77 11.71 -12.72
CA ASN A 228 -11.46 12.13 -11.48
C ASN A 228 -11.39 11.04 -10.37
N GLY A 229 -10.29 10.29 -10.34
CA GLY A 229 -10.08 9.17 -9.44
C GLY A 229 -9.71 9.58 -8.01
N VAL A 230 -9.45 8.58 -7.19
CA VAL A 230 -8.76 8.66 -5.90
C VAL A 230 -7.56 7.74 -5.91
N LEU A 231 -6.64 7.98 -4.98
CA LEU A 231 -5.43 7.18 -4.84
C LEU A 231 -5.41 6.43 -3.50
N HIS A 232 -5.23 5.12 -3.57
CA HIS A 232 -4.70 4.33 -2.47
C HIS A 232 -3.18 4.25 -2.61
N VAL A 233 -2.45 4.47 -1.52
CA VAL A 233 -0.99 4.33 -1.48
C VAL A 233 -0.67 3.09 -0.67
N SER A 234 -0.13 2.06 -1.32
CA SER A 234 0.44 0.90 -0.63
C SER A 234 1.94 1.11 -0.50
N LEU A 235 2.43 1.32 0.71
CA LEU A 235 3.82 1.60 1.01
C LEU A 235 4.45 0.40 1.72
N ASP A 236 5.20 -0.38 0.97
CA ASP A 236 6.12 -1.38 1.51
C ASP A 236 7.37 -0.71 2.07
N VAL A 237 7.82 -1.16 3.24
CA VAL A 237 9.10 -0.71 3.82
C VAL A 237 10.26 -1.00 2.86
N ASP A 238 10.25 -2.14 2.16
CA ASP A 238 11.33 -2.51 1.26
C ASP A 238 11.38 -1.68 -0.03
N PHE A 239 10.42 -0.79 -0.28
CA PHE A 239 10.58 0.26 -1.30
C PHE A 239 11.88 1.05 -1.08
N LEU A 240 12.19 1.31 0.20
CA LEU A 240 13.38 2.02 0.62
C LEU A 240 14.62 1.14 0.52
N ASP A 241 15.77 1.79 0.33
CA ASP A 241 17.05 1.10 0.42
C ASP A 241 17.30 0.57 1.84
N PRO A 242 17.86 -0.65 2.01
CA PRO A 242 18.21 -1.23 3.31
C PRO A 242 19.09 -0.35 4.21
N VAL A 243 19.92 0.53 3.63
CA VAL A 243 20.71 1.51 4.41
C VAL A 243 19.80 2.46 5.19
N THR A 244 18.65 2.80 4.62
CA THR A 244 17.62 3.63 5.27
C THR A 244 16.72 2.78 6.16
N ALA A 245 16.19 1.68 5.62
CA ALA A 245 15.13 0.86 6.22
C ALA A 245 15.53 -0.62 6.32
N PRO A 246 16.32 -1.02 7.33
CA PRO A 246 16.80 -2.39 7.47
C PRO A 246 15.74 -3.36 8.04
N GLY A 247 14.71 -2.82 8.71
CA GLY A 247 13.71 -3.59 9.44
C GLY A 247 12.62 -4.17 8.55
N VAL A 248 12.99 -5.03 7.60
CA VAL A 248 12.06 -5.70 6.68
C VAL A 248 12.57 -7.11 6.34
N GLY A 249 11.66 -8.02 6.00
CA GLY A 249 11.98 -9.43 5.76
C GLY A 249 12.74 -9.70 4.46
N THR A 250 12.41 -9.00 3.37
CA THR A 250 12.93 -9.28 2.02
C THR A 250 13.75 -8.10 1.48
N LEU A 251 14.98 -7.94 1.97
CA LEU A 251 15.83 -6.82 1.58
C LEU A 251 16.31 -6.92 0.13
N VAL A 252 16.14 -5.84 -0.64
CA VAL A 252 16.71 -5.69 -1.99
C VAL A 252 17.50 -4.38 -2.06
N GLN A 253 18.79 -4.48 -2.40
CA GLN A 253 19.69 -3.32 -2.51
C GLN A 253 19.31 -2.39 -3.66
N GLY A 254 19.68 -1.11 -3.55
CA GLY A 254 19.44 -0.10 -4.57
C GLY A 254 18.01 0.40 -4.58
N GLY A 255 17.41 0.57 -3.40
CA GLY A 255 16.06 1.11 -3.24
C GLY A 255 16.01 2.63 -3.22
N ALA A 256 14.81 3.18 -3.03
CA ALA A 256 14.64 4.61 -2.90
C ALA A 256 15.38 5.13 -1.66
N SER A 257 16.06 6.27 -1.79
CA SER A 257 16.60 6.98 -0.64
C SER A 257 15.47 7.60 0.18
N TYR A 258 15.77 7.93 1.45
CA TYR A 258 14.85 8.71 2.29
C TYR A 258 14.34 9.99 1.58
N ARG A 259 15.24 10.71 0.89
CA ARG A 259 14.90 11.98 0.22
C ARG A 259 13.92 11.79 -0.94
N GLU A 260 14.07 10.70 -1.68
CA GLU A 260 13.17 10.37 -2.77
C GLU A 260 11.80 9.98 -2.24
N ALA A 261 11.74 9.09 -1.25
CA ALA A 261 10.49 8.70 -0.63
C ALA A 261 9.78 9.90 0.01
N HIS A 262 10.50 10.75 0.74
CA HIS A 262 9.96 11.98 1.32
C HIS A 262 9.33 12.89 0.25
N LEU A 263 10.05 13.14 -0.86
CA LEU A 263 9.53 13.96 -1.96
C LEU A 263 8.31 13.32 -2.64
N ILE A 264 8.27 11.99 -2.77
CA ILE A 264 7.07 11.28 -3.26
C ILE A 264 5.88 11.62 -2.35
N MET A 265 6.06 11.48 -1.03
CA MET A 265 4.98 11.73 -0.06
C MET A 265 4.50 13.19 -0.08
N GLU A 266 5.40 14.17 -0.18
CA GLU A 266 5.05 15.59 -0.33
C GLU A 266 4.24 15.86 -1.62
N LEU A 267 4.64 15.27 -2.75
CA LEU A 267 3.90 15.43 -4.01
C LEU A 267 2.51 14.78 -3.96
N LEU A 268 2.39 13.63 -3.27
CA LEU A 268 1.12 12.96 -3.05
C LEU A 268 0.23 13.77 -2.09
N HIS A 269 0.80 14.38 -1.05
CA HIS A 269 0.12 15.33 -0.17
C HIS A 269 -0.48 16.48 -0.98
N ASP A 270 0.36 17.19 -1.76
CA ASP A 270 0.00 18.35 -2.56
C ASP A 270 -1.11 18.03 -3.59
N SER A 271 -1.19 16.77 -4.02
CA SER A 271 -2.20 16.33 -4.98
C SER A 271 -3.63 16.35 -4.43
N GLY A 272 -3.80 16.14 -3.12
CA GLY A 272 -5.09 15.96 -2.46
C GLY A 272 -5.87 14.71 -2.91
N LEU A 273 -5.23 13.75 -3.59
CA LEU A 273 -5.90 12.57 -4.18
C LEU A 273 -5.98 11.35 -3.26
N VAL A 274 -5.09 11.28 -2.27
CA VAL A 274 -4.94 10.12 -1.38
C VAL A 274 -6.19 9.95 -0.53
N CYS A 275 -6.83 8.79 -0.64
CA CYS A 275 -8.04 8.44 0.11
C CYS A 275 -7.84 7.34 1.15
N SER A 276 -6.71 6.64 1.11
CA SER A 276 -6.39 5.52 2.00
C SER A 276 -4.93 5.12 1.84
N VAL A 277 -4.34 4.53 2.88
CA VAL A 277 -2.92 4.14 2.91
C VAL A 277 -2.75 2.77 3.56
N ASP A 278 -1.90 1.92 2.97
CA ASP A 278 -1.32 0.75 3.64
C ASP A 278 0.16 1.06 3.94
N VAL A 279 0.64 0.73 5.15
CA VAL A 279 2.06 0.77 5.52
C VAL A 279 2.45 -0.61 6.04
N VAL A 280 3.27 -1.34 5.29
CA VAL A 280 3.40 -2.81 5.43
C VAL A 280 4.84 -3.27 5.57
N GLU A 281 5.03 -4.56 5.89
CA GLU A 281 6.30 -5.28 5.94
C GLU A 281 7.35 -4.75 6.94
N LEU A 282 6.98 -3.80 7.81
CA LEU A 282 7.82 -3.42 8.94
C LEU A 282 8.04 -4.63 9.84
N ASN A 283 9.30 -5.05 9.98
CA ASN A 283 9.74 -6.10 10.87
C ASN A 283 10.66 -5.51 11.97
N PRO A 284 10.09 -5.15 13.14
CA PRO A 284 10.85 -4.59 14.25
C PRO A 284 11.95 -5.50 14.81
N PHE A 285 11.86 -6.83 14.61
CA PHE A 285 12.89 -7.76 15.06
C PHE A 285 14.20 -7.58 14.27
N LEU A 286 14.08 -7.22 12.99
CA LEU A 286 15.21 -6.95 12.10
C LEU A 286 15.63 -5.48 12.11
N ASP A 287 14.87 -4.62 12.78
CA ASP A 287 15.10 -3.17 12.78
C ASP A 287 16.25 -2.77 13.72
N GLU A 288 16.98 -1.72 13.32
CA GLU A 288 18.09 -1.19 14.09
C GLU A 288 17.61 -0.05 15.00
N ARG A 289 17.30 -0.38 16.26
CA ARG A 289 16.90 0.61 17.29
C ARG A 289 15.69 1.47 16.88
N GLY A 290 14.74 0.86 16.16
CA GLY A 290 13.53 1.51 15.67
C GLY A 290 13.77 2.48 14.51
N ARG A 291 14.92 2.40 13.81
CA ARG A 291 15.26 3.28 12.69
C ARG A 291 14.18 3.24 11.62
N THR A 292 13.81 2.04 11.18
CA THR A 292 12.82 1.84 10.12
C THR A 292 11.46 2.34 10.55
N ALA A 293 11.01 1.99 11.76
CA ALA A 293 9.73 2.45 12.28
C ALA A 293 9.62 4.00 12.29
N ARG A 294 10.68 4.70 12.72
CA ARG A 294 10.71 6.17 12.70
C ARG A 294 10.67 6.74 11.28
N VAL A 295 11.45 6.17 10.36
CA VAL A 295 11.42 6.60 8.95
C VAL A 295 10.02 6.45 8.37
N MET A 296 9.35 5.32 8.61
CA MET A 296 7.99 5.12 8.11
C MET A 296 7.00 6.12 8.71
N VAL A 297 7.10 6.43 10.00
CA VAL A 297 6.29 7.48 10.64
C VAL A 297 6.53 8.85 10.02
N GLU A 298 7.79 9.22 9.74
CA GLU A 298 8.13 10.48 9.07
C GLU A 298 7.60 10.55 7.63
N LEU A 299 7.66 9.45 6.87
CA LEU A 299 7.09 9.39 5.52
C LEU A 299 5.57 9.54 5.53
N VAL A 300 4.89 8.91 6.50
CA VAL A 300 3.45 9.14 6.70
C VAL A 300 3.21 10.60 7.10
N GLY A 301 3.99 11.19 8.00
CA GLY A 301 3.90 12.61 8.32
C GLY A 301 3.99 13.51 7.09
N SER A 302 4.95 13.23 6.21
CA SER A 302 5.16 13.94 4.94
C SER A 302 3.93 13.84 4.03
N LEU A 303 3.32 12.67 3.94
CA LEU A 303 2.07 12.43 3.18
C LEU A 303 0.88 13.23 3.73
N PHE A 304 0.88 13.48 5.04
CA PHE A 304 -0.19 14.21 5.72
C PHE A 304 0.08 15.70 5.91
N GLY A 305 1.26 16.20 5.53
CA GLY A 305 1.55 17.64 5.44
C GLY A 305 2.63 18.14 6.37
N GLN A 306 3.43 17.24 6.94
CA GLN A 306 4.66 17.63 7.62
C GLN A 306 5.60 18.25 6.59
N GLN A 307 5.83 19.56 6.72
CA GLN A 307 6.76 20.31 5.90
C GLN A 307 7.99 20.67 6.73
N ILE A 308 9.16 20.69 6.09
CA ILE A 308 10.41 21.17 6.71
C ILE A 308 10.40 22.70 6.83
N THR A 309 9.67 23.40 5.96
CA THR A 309 9.51 24.86 5.93
C THR A 309 8.08 25.22 5.53
N ASP A 310 7.54 26.36 5.98
CA ASP A 310 6.18 26.86 5.63
C ASP A 310 5.96 27.21 4.14
N ARG A 311 6.88 26.80 3.24
CA ARG A 311 6.84 27.15 1.82
C ARG A 311 6.18 26.03 1.02
N PRO A 312 5.09 26.30 0.28
CA PRO A 312 4.53 25.33 -0.66
C PRO A 312 5.58 24.93 -1.70
N THR A 313 5.73 23.64 -1.97
CA THR A 313 6.59 23.14 -3.03
C THR A 313 6.11 23.73 -4.37
N PRO A 314 6.93 24.53 -5.07
CA PRO A 314 6.51 25.14 -6.32
C PRO A 314 6.15 24.04 -7.32
N SER A 315 4.90 24.05 -7.79
CA SER A 315 4.53 23.31 -8.99
C SER A 315 5.28 23.93 -10.15
N ASN A 316 6.47 23.43 -10.46
CA ASN A 316 7.17 23.74 -11.71
C ASN A 316 6.46 23.02 -12.88
N ALA A 317 5.15 23.23 -13.00
CA ALA A 317 4.49 23.12 -14.29
C ALA A 317 5.06 24.26 -15.12
N ILE A 318 6.04 23.93 -15.96
CA ILE A 318 6.38 24.77 -17.10
C ILE A 318 5.11 24.79 -17.95
N THR A 319 4.25 25.78 -17.72
CA THR A 319 3.26 26.18 -18.70
C THR A 319 4.07 26.53 -19.94
N ALA A 320 3.95 25.72 -20.99
CA ALA A 320 4.44 26.10 -22.30
C ALA A 320 3.89 27.50 -22.59
N ALA A 321 4.79 28.48 -22.71
CA ALA A 321 4.44 29.82 -23.09
C ALA A 321 4.02 29.82 -24.56
N GLU A 322 2.85 30.43 -24.80
CA GLU A 322 2.28 30.98 -26.05
C GLU A 322 2.44 30.22 -27.37
#